data_AF-A0A6G1EGC7-F1
#
_entry.id   AF-A0A6G1EGC7-F1
#
_cell.length_a   1.000
_cell.length_b   1.000
_cell.length_c   1.000
_cell.angle_alpha   90.00
_cell.angle_beta   90.00
_cell.angle_gamma   90.00
#
_symmetry.space_group_name_H-M   'P 1'
#
loop_
_entity.id
_entity.type
_entity.pdbx_description
1 polymer ?
#
loop_
_entity_poly.entity_id
_entity_poly.type
_entity_poly.pdbx_seq_one_letter_code
_entity_poly.pdbx_strand_id
1 'polypeptide(L)'
;MTIDPLLRMAEKLIPRHAHKHTPAFLYATAGVRKLPSEDSEWLLDKAWDILKNSSFLCYRDRVKIISGMDEAYYGWIALNHHMNMLGTSTSKMTYGSLDLGGSSLQVTFENDNAIQAETSDARTKTPLSPTVAGSEPHPFSMGHGLGGSSVQLMESSRQSLGVYHSYSVGSLVFM
;
A
#
# COMPACT_ATOMS: atom_id res chain seq x y z
N MET A 1 -22.45 2.84 -8.68
CA MET A 1 -21.62 1.67 -9.07
C MET A 1 -21.77 0.64 -7.97
N THR A 2 -22.20 -0.58 -8.27
CA THR A 2 -22.51 -1.59 -7.24
C THR A 2 -21.54 -2.76 -7.30
N ILE A 3 -21.24 -3.37 -6.14
CA ILE A 3 -20.32 -4.52 -6.00
C ILE A 3 -21.01 -5.88 -6.20
N ASP A 4 -22.34 -5.90 -6.32
CA ASP A 4 -23.13 -7.12 -6.51
C ASP A 4 -22.66 -8.03 -7.66
N PRO A 5 -22.26 -7.51 -8.84
CA PRO A 5 -21.78 -8.38 -9.92
C PRO A 5 -20.53 -9.17 -9.54
N LEU A 6 -19.64 -8.58 -8.73
CA LEU A 6 -18.41 -9.22 -8.25
C LEU A 6 -18.73 -10.31 -7.23
N LEU A 7 -19.67 -10.05 -6.31
CA LEU A 7 -20.12 -11.05 -5.34
C LEU A 7 -20.77 -12.25 -6.03
N ARG A 8 -21.67 -12.02 -7.00
CA ARG A 8 -22.29 -13.10 -7.78
C ARG A 8 -21.28 -13.90 -8.59
N MET A 9 -20.21 -13.27 -9.06
CA MET A 9 -19.12 -13.98 -9.73
C MET A 9 -18.35 -14.87 -8.74
N ALA A 10 -18.01 -14.34 -7.56
CA ALA A 10 -17.35 -15.12 -6.51
C ALA A 10 -18.20 -16.31 -6.05
N GLU A 11 -19.52 -16.14 -5.92
CA GLU A 11 -20.45 -17.22 -5.54
C GLU A 11 -20.46 -18.39 -6.53
N LYS A 12 -20.19 -18.13 -7.82
CA LYS A 12 -20.07 -19.16 -8.85
C LYS A 12 -18.73 -19.90 -8.80
N LEU A 13 -17.67 -19.23 -8.38
CA LEU A 13 -16.31 -19.79 -8.33
C LEU A 13 -16.07 -20.60 -7.05
N ILE A 14 -16.69 -20.19 -5.94
CA ILE A 14 -16.49 -20.81 -4.63
C ILE A 14 -17.60 -21.85 -4.38
N PRO A 15 -17.28 -23.08 -3.93
CA PRO A 15 -18.29 -24.07 -3.59
C PRO A 15 -19.29 -23.56 -2.54
N ARG A 16 -20.59 -23.84 -2.73
CA ARG A 16 -21.68 -23.35 -1.85
C ARG A 16 -21.47 -23.64 -0.37
N HIS A 17 -20.92 -24.80 -0.03
CA HIS A 17 -20.68 -25.17 1.37
C HIS A 17 -19.59 -24.32 2.04
N ALA A 18 -18.69 -23.74 1.26
CA ALA A 18 -17.59 -22.90 1.75
C ALA A 18 -18.00 -21.44 1.94
N HIS A 19 -19.09 -20.96 1.31
CA HIS A 19 -19.50 -19.55 1.32
C HIS A 19 -19.53 -18.95 2.74
N LYS A 20 -20.21 -19.62 3.68
CA LYS A 20 -20.35 -19.16 5.07
C LYS A 20 -19.05 -19.09 5.86
N HIS A 21 -17.98 -19.72 5.37
CA HIS A 21 -16.66 -19.75 6.00
C HIS A 21 -15.63 -18.93 5.22
N THR A 22 -15.95 -18.52 4.00
CA THR A 22 -15.06 -17.67 3.19
C THR A 22 -15.18 -16.22 3.67
N PRO A 23 -14.09 -15.63 4.20
CA PRO A 23 -14.11 -14.24 4.62
C PRO A 23 -14.10 -13.28 3.42
N ALA A 24 -15.03 -12.32 3.41
CA ALA A 24 -15.05 -11.23 2.45
C ALA A 24 -14.49 -9.94 3.08
N PHE A 25 -13.61 -9.27 2.34
CA PHE A 25 -13.01 -7.99 2.70
C PHE A 25 -13.27 -6.99 1.58
N LEU A 26 -13.57 -5.74 1.95
CA LEU A 26 -13.69 -4.65 1.00
C LEU A 26 -12.88 -3.46 1.50
N TYR A 27 -11.79 -3.18 0.80
CA TYR A 27 -10.90 -2.07 1.12
C TYR A 27 -10.93 -1.03 0.02
N ALA A 28 -11.36 0.17 0.38
CA ALA A 28 -11.35 1.32 -0.50
C ALA A 28 -10.00 2.04 -0.41
N THR A 29 -9.48 2.52 -1.54
CA THR A 29 -8.15 3.13 -1.64
C THR A 29 -8.23 4.65 -1.84
N ALA A 30 -7.19 5.26 -2.40
CA ALA A 30 -7.00 6.70 -2.50
C ALA A 30 -8.17 7.47 -3.13
N GLY A 31 -8.90 6.87 -4.09
CA GLY A 31 -10.06 7.51 -4.71
C GLY A 31 -11.16 7.87 -3.69
N VAL A 32 -11.45 6.98 -2.75
CA VAL A 32 -12.47 7.19 -1.72
C VAL A 32 -11.95 8.09 -0.59
N ARG A 33 -10.63 8.04 -0.29
CA ARG A 33 -9.99 8.97 0.67
C ARG A 33 -10.15 10.45 0.29
N LYS A 34 -10.31 10.74 -1.00
CA LYS A 34 -10.43 12.12 -1.52
C LYS A 34 -11.84 12.69 -1.39
N LEU A 35 -12.84 11.86 -1.09
CA LEU A 35 -14.21 12.31 -0.89
C LEU A 35 -14.35 13.03 0.46
N PRO A 36 -15.32 13.94 0.60
CA PRO A 36 -15.75 14.43 1.91
C PRO A 36 -16.08 13.26 2.86
N SER A 37 -15.82 13.44 4.16
CA SER A 37 -15.99 12.36 5.15
C SER A 37 -17.39 11.75 5.09
N GLU A 38 -18.43 12.59 5.02
CA GLU A 38 -19.83 12.19 4.94
C GLU A 38 -20.11 11.27 3.73
N ASP A 39 -19.59 11.64 2.54
CA ASP A 39 -19.75 10.84 1.31
C ASP A 39 -19.01 9.51 1.41
N SER A 40 -17.81 9.52 1.99
CA SER A 40 -16.98 8.33 2.15
C SER A 40 -17.59 7.33 3.13
N GLU A 41 -18.14 7.82 4.25
CA GLU A 41 -18.84 7.02 5.25
C GLU A 41 -20.14 6.46 4.69
N TRP A 42 -20.94 7.29 4.01
CA TRP A 42 -22.16 6.85 3.34
C TRP A 42 -21.87 5.74 2.31
N LEU A 43 -20.80 5.88 1.52
CA LEU A 43 -20.40 4.88 0.54
C LEU A 43 -20.00 3.55 1.20
N LEU A 44 -19.22 3.60 2.29
CA LEU A 44 -18.85 2.43 3.05
C LEU A 44 -20.06 1.74 3.71
N ASP A 45 -21.03 2.51 4.19
CA ASP A 45 -22.27 1.98 4.75
C ASP A 45 -23.10 1.25 3.69
N LYS A 46 -23.22 1.82 2.49
CA LYS A 46 -23.88 1.13 1.37
C LYS A 46 -23.16 -0.13 0.95
N ALA A 47 -21.83 -0.11 0.93
CA ALA A 47 -21.07 -1.30 0.63
C ALA A 47 -21.24 -2.38 1.72
N TRP A 48 -21.20 -1.98 2.99
CA TRP A 48 -21.46 -2.87 4.12
C TRP A 48 -22.86 -3.49 4.05
N ASP A 49 -23.89 -2.72 3.68
CA ASP A 49 -25.26 -3.22 3.50
C ASP A 49 -25.34 -4.32 2.44
N ILE A 50 -24.54 -4.25 1.38
CA ILE A 50 -24.49 -5.28 0.35
C ILE A 50 -23.70 -6.50 0.85
N LEU A 51 -22.52 -6.30 1.42
CA LEU A 51 -21.65 -7.39 1.90
C LEU A 51 -22.26 -8.20 3.05
N LYS A 52 -22.92 -7.54 4.01
CA LYS A 52 -23.55 -8.22 5.16
C LYS A 52 -24.71 -9.13 4.76
N ASN A 53 -25.35 -8.83 3.63
CA ASN A 53 -26.45 -9.59 3.06
C ASN A 53 -25.99 -10.62 2.01
N SER A 54 -24.67 -10.73 1.77
CA SER A 54 -24.11 -11.72 0.86
C SER A 54 -24.01 -13.11 1.51
N SER A 55 -23.70 -14.13 0.71
CA SER A 55 -23.48 -15.50 1.20
C SER A 55 -22.15 -15.69 1.94
N PHE A 56 -21.25 -14.69 1.91
CA PHE A 56 -19.91 -14.75 2.47
C PHE A 56 -19.83 -14.26 3.93
N LEU A 57 -18.79 -14.69 4.65
CA LEU A 57 -18.53 -14.25 6.01
C LEU A 57 -17.92 -12.84 6.01
N CYS A 58 -18.67 -11.84 6.48
CA CYS A 58 -18.19 -10.46 6.55
C CYS A 58 -18.46 -9.82 7.92
N TYR A 59 -17.56 -8.93 8.33
CA TYR A 59 -17.65 -8.13 9.53
C TYR A 59 -17.41 -6.65 9.19
N ARG A 60 -17.97 -5.74 9.99
CA ARG A 60 -17.94 -4.30 9.69
C ARG A 60 -16.53 -3.73 9.60
N ASP A 61 -15.60 -4.22 10.41
CA ASP A 61 -14.19 -3.82 10.42
C ASP A 61 -13.40 -4.24 9.16
N ARG A 62 -14.00 -5.10 8.32
CA ARG A 62 -13.46 -5.55 7.03
C ARG A 62 -13.97 -4.72 5.85
N VAL A 63 -14.83 -3.73 6.10
CA VAL A 63 -15.29 -2.75 5.11
C VAL A 63 -14.79 -1.39 5.53
N LYS A 64 -13.67 -0.96 4.96
CA LYS A 64 -13.00 0.27 5.38
C LYS A 64 -12.16 0.89 4.28
N ILE A 65 -11.81 2.15 4.47
CA ILE A 65 -10.80 2.83 3.67
C ILE A 65 -9.43 2.48 4.25
N ILE A 66 -8.51 2.04 3.42
CA ILE A 66 -7.14 1.73 3.83
C ILE A 66 -6.20 2.89 3.51
N SER A 67 -5.18 3.06 4.36
CA SER A 67 -4.15 4.06 4.12
C SER A 67 -3.22 3.63 2.96
N GLY A 68 -2.44 4.56 2.43
CA GLY A 68 -1.42 4.22 1.44
C GLY A 68 -0.34 3.27 1.99
N MET A 69 -0.10 3.31 3.30
CA MET A 69 0.82 2.37 3.97
C MET A 69 0.22 0.97 4.10
N ASP A 70 -1.07 0.85 4.41
CA ASP A 70 -1.74 -0.45 4.42
C ASP A 70 -1.69 -1.09 3.03
N GLU A 71 -1.96 -0.31 1.98
CA GLU A 71 -1.86 -0.73 0.57
C GLU A 71 -0.44 -1.21 0.23
N ALA A 72 0.57 -0.42 0.59
CA ALA A 72 1.98 -0.76 0.39
C ALA A 72 2.40 -2.04 1.13
N TYR A 73 1.88 -2.24 2.36
CA TYR A 73 2.20 -3.39 3.18
C TYR A 73 1.53 -4.66 2.66
N TYR A 74 0.26 -4.59 2.26
CA TYR A 74 -0.43 -5.73 1.66
C TYR A 74 0.21 -6.15 0.34
N GLY A 75 0.65 -5.19 -0.49
CA GLY A 75 1.40 -5.48 -1.71
C GLY A 75 2.72 -6.20 -1.43
N TRP A 76 3.48 -5.74 -0.43
CA TRP A 76 4.73 -6.36 -0.02
C TRP A 76 4.54 -7.78 0.53
N ILE A 77 3.50 -8.01 1.36
CA ILE A 77 3.13 -9.34 1.83
C ILE A 77 2.79 -10.25 0.65
N ALA A 78 1.95 -9.79 -0.28
CA ALA A 78 1.53 -10.59 -1.43
C ALA A 78 2.73 -11.00 -2.29
N LEU A 79 3.65 -10.06 -2.55
CA LEU A 79 4.89 -10.32 -3.28
C LEU A 79 5.75 -11.38 -2.58
N ASN A 80 6.05 -11.18 -1.30
CA ASN A 80 6.94 -12.08 -0.57
C ASN A 80 6.30 -13.43 -0.23
N HIS A 81 4.97 -13.48 -0.09
CA HIS A 81 4.24 -14.74 -0.03
C HIS A 81 4.38 -15.52 -1.35
N HIS A 82 4.17 -14.85 -2.49
CA HIS A 82 4.32 -15.47 -3.80
C HIS A 82 5.75 -15.96 -4.07
N MET A 83 6.75 -15.23 -3.58
CA MET A 83 8.16 -15.59 -3.70
C MET A 83 8.64 -16.59 -2.63
N ASN A 84 7.74 -17.11 -1.78
CA ASN A 84 8.05 -18.00 -0.66
C ASN A 84 9.15 -17.47 0.28
N MET A 85 9.16 -16.14 0.50
CA MET A 85 10.13 -15.47 1.37
C MET A 85 9.60 -15.32 2.81
N LEU A 86 8.28 -15.35 3.00
CA LEU A 86 7.66 -15.24 4.33
C LEU A 86 7.80 -16.54 5.13
N GLY A 87 8.21 -16.44 6.39
CA GLY A 87 8.24 -17.58 7.34
C GLY A 87 9.37 -18.58 7.11
N THR A 88 10.33 -18.30 6.22
CA THR A 88 11.51 -19.14 6.06
C THR A 88 12.51 -18.86 7.17
N SER A 89 13.01 -19.90 7.83
CA SER A 89 14.03 -19.81 8.89
C SER A 89 15.44 -19.52 8.37
N THR A 90 15.60 -19.45 7.05
CA THR A 90 16.85 -19.05 6.40
C THR A 90 16.89 -17.53 6.29
N SER A 91 18.04 -16.91 6.57
CA SER A 91 18.32 -15.47 6.51
C SER A 91 18.26 -14.87 5.10
N LYS A 92 17.24 -15.24 4.31
CA LYS A 92 17.06 -14.76 2.95
C LYS A 92 16.33 -13.43 3.00
N MET A 93 16.96 -12.40 2.45
CA MET A 93 16.36 -11.07 2.33
C MET A 93 15.05 -11.14 1.57
N THR A 94 14.02 -10.47 2.08
CA THR A 94 12.76 -10.27 1.36
C THR A 94 12.95 -9.34 0.16
N TYR A 95 12.06 -9.44 -0.82
CA TYR A 95 12.01 -8.50 -1.93
C TYR A 95 11.38 -7.19 -1.48
N GLY A 96 11.92 -6.07 -1.97
CA GLY A 96 11.22 -4.78 -1.94
C GLY A 96 10.08 -4.74 -2.97
N SER A 97 9.02 -4.01 -2.67
CA SER A 97 7.89 -3.75 -3.57
C SER A 97 7.81 -2.28 -3.94
N LEU A 98 7.52 -2.00 -5.21
CA LEU A 98 7.24 -0.69 -5.77
C LEU A 98 5.87 -0.75 -6.45
N ASP A 99 4.92 0.06 -6.00
CA ASP A 99 3.58 0.16 -6.61
C ASP A 99 3.29 1.61 -6.99
N LEU A 100 2.99 1.83 -8.27
CA LEU A 100 2.66 3.13 -8.83
C LEU A 100 1.17 3.16 -9.19
N GLY A 101 0.37 3.70 -8.28
CA GLY A 101 -1.05 3.93 -8.46
C GLY A 101 -1.36 5.25 -9.17
N GLY A 102 -2.64 5.44 -9.52
CA GLY A 102 -3.10 6.66 -10.21
C GLY A 102 -3.03 7.95 -9.38
N SER A 103 -2.76 7.86 -8.08
CA SER A 103 -2.63 9.04 -7.20
C SER A 103 -1.53 8.91 -6.16
N SER A 104 -0.77 7.82 -6.19
CA SER A 104 0.26 7.57 -5.19
C SER A 104 1.36 6.66 -5.71
N LEU A 105 2.52 6.79 -5.09
CA LEU A 105 3.61 5.83 -5.20
C LEU A 105 3.84 5.22 -3.82
N GLN A 106 4.00 3.90 -3.79
CA GLN A 106 4.28 3.12 -2.61
C GLN A 106 5.60 2.37 -2.79
N VAL A 107 6.51 2.52 -1.82
CA VAL A 107 7.78 1.79 -1.75
C VAL A 107 7.85 1.09 -0.41
N THR A 108 8.04 -0.24 -0.40
CA THR A 108 8.16 -1.03 0.83
C THR A 108 9.34 -2.00 0.73
N PHE A 109 10.18 -2.07 1.76
CA PHE A 109 11.25 -3.05 1.88
C PHE A 109 11.58 -3.32 3.35
N GLU A 110 12.22 -4.46 3.59
CA GLU A 110 12.76 -4.83 4.89
C GLU A 110 14.13 -4.18 5.09
N ASN A 111 14.38 -3.67 6.29
CA ASN A 111 15.66 -3.07 6.66
C ASN A 111 16.41 -4.00 7.63
N ASP A 112 17.68 -4.27 7.33
CA ASP A 112 18.57 -5.09 8.16
C ASP A 112 18.97 -4.42 9.49
N ASN A 113 18.75 -3.11 9.60
CA ASN A 113 19.18 -2.35 10.76
C ASN A 113 18.10 -2.31 11.83
N ALA A 114 18.13 -3.27 12.75
CA ALA A 114 17.58 -3.13 14.09
C ALA A 114 18.41 -2.14 14.94
N ILE A 115 18.71 -0.94 14.42
CA ILE A 115 19.34 0.12 15.20
C ILE A 115 18.22 0.94 15.83
N GLN A 116 18.23 0.92 17.16
CA GLN A 116 17.33 1.57 18.09
C GLN A 116 16.73 2.87 17.53
N ALA A 117 15.41 2.87 17.36
CA ALA A 117 14.66 4.11 17.30
C ALA A 117 14.67 4.73 18.70
N GLU A 118 15.78 5.37 19.07
CA GLU A 118 15.74 6.35 20.15
C GLU A 118 14.92 7.55 19.66
N THR A 119 13.83 7.78 20.38
CA THR A 119 13.02 8.98 20.29
C THR A 119 13.90 10.21 20.51
N SER A 120 14.29 10.88 19.42
CA SER A 120 14.73 12.26 19.49
C SER A 120 14.38 12.98 18.19
N ASP A 121 13.83 14.18 18.34
CA ASP A 121 13.48 15.15 17.29
C ASP A 121 14.70 15.52 16.41
N ALA A 122 15.11 14.62 15.54
CA ALA A 122 16.20 14.85 14.61
C ALA A 122 15.69 14.65 13.18
N ARG A 123 15.42 15.80 12.54
CA ARG A 123 15.27 15.99 11.10
C ARG A 123 16.56 15.53 10.40
N THR A 124 16.75 14.22 10.29
CA THR A 124 17.89 13.65 9.57
C THR A 124 17.52 13.60 8.11
N LYS A 125 17.98 14.60 7.35
CA LYS A 125 17.94 14.59 5.90
C LYS A 125 18.83 13.44 5.42
N THR A 126 18.26 12.30 5.09
CA THR A 126 18.98 11.28 4.31
C THR A 126 19.27 11.88 2.93
N PRO A 127 20.55 11.98 2.51
CA PRO A 127 20.88 12.51 1.19
C PRO A 127 20.52 11.47 0.14
N LEU A 128 19.31 11.57 -0.43
CA LEU A 128 18.98 10.88 -1.67
C LEU A 128 19.50 11.74 -2.82
N SER A 129 20.78 11.61 -3.13
CA SER A 129 21.34 11.95 -4.43
C SER A 129 22.02 10.68 -4.93
N PRO A 130 21.57 10.05 -6.02
CA PRO A 130 22.33 8.97 -6.61
C PRO A 130 23.60 9.59 -7.19
N THR A 131 24.72 9.43 -6.50
CA THR A 131 26.03 9.65 -7.11
C THR A 131 26.24 8.48 -8.07
N VAL A 132 25.95 8.70 -9.35
CA VAL A 132 26.41 7.83 -10.43
C VAL A 132 27.93 7.86 -10.40
N ALA A 133 28.54 6.77 -9.93
CA ALA A 133 29.94 6.49 -10.18
C ALA A 133 30.09 6.32 -11.71
N GLY A 134 30.97 7.14 -12.29
CA GLY A 134 30.94 7.48 -13.71
C GLY A 134 31.10 6.32 -14.69
N SER A 135 30.37 6.44 -15.80
CA SER A 135 30.80 5.95 -17.11
C SER A 135 30.06 6.74 -18.21
N GLU A 136 30.82 7.59 -18.91
CA GLU A 136 30.65 8.16 -20.28
C GLU A 136 29.33 8.88 -20.67
N PRO A 137 29.40 9.97 -21.47
CA PRO A 137 28.28 10.88 -21.71
C PRO A 137 27.36 10.39 -22.86
N HIS A 138 26.05 10.35 -22.61
CA HIS A 138 25.03 10.19 -23.65
C HIS A 138 24.16 11.46 -23.81
N PRO A 139 23.68 11.73 -25.04
CA PRO A 139 23.52 13.07 -25.56
C PRO A 139 22.08 13.55 -25.45
N PHE A 140 21.53 13.73 -24.25
CA PHE A 140 20.28 14.47 -24.09
C PHE A 140 20.31 15.30 -22.81
N SER A 141 21.24 16.26 -22.76
CA SER A 141 21.17 17.37 -21.82
C SER A 141 20.41 18.51 -22.48
N MET A 142 19.12 18.64 -22.17
CA MET A 142 18.39 19.90 -22.37
C MET A 142 18.06 20.46 -21.00
N GLY A 143 18.83 21.48 -20.60
CA GLY A 143 18.57 22.22 -19.37
C GLY A 143 17.29 23.03 -19.49
N HIS A 144 16.52 23.08 -18.41
CA HIS A 144 15.71 24.23 -18.00
C HIS A 144 15.34 24.03 -16.53
N GLY A 145 15.83 24.92 -15.66
CA GLY A 145 15.44 24.94 -14.26
C GLY A 145 14.02 25.48 -14.11
N LEU A 146 13.20 24.83 -13.27
CA LEU A 146 11.93 25.36 -12.79
C LEU A 146 11.59 24.78 -11.40
N GLY A 147 11.28 25.69 -10.47
CA GLY A 147 10.17 25.57 -9.52
C GLY A 147 10.21 24.46 -8.47
N GLY A 148 10.39 24.86 -7.21
CA GLY A 148 10.37 23.96 -6.06
C GLY A 148 9.09 23.13 -5.95
N SER A 149 9.27 21.81 -6.02
CA SER A 149 8.30 20.80 -5.61
C SER A 149 8.85 20.10 -4.37
N SER A 150 8.17 20.27 -3.23
CA SER A 150 8.54 19.55 -2.01
C SER A 150 7.84 18.19 -2.01
N VAL A 151 8.61 17.13 -2.23
CA VAL A 151 8.15 15.74 -2.01
C VAL A 151 8.09 15.51 -0.50
N GLN A 152 6.88 15.29 0.02
CA GLN A 152 6.68 15.00 1.43
C GLN A 152 6.52 13.50 1.62
N LEU A 153 7.61 12.84 2.01
CA LEU A 153 7.65 11.42 2.34
C LEU A 153 7.11 11.26 3.78
N MET A 154 6.05 10.47 3.95
CA MET A 154 5.55 10.09 5.27
C MET A 154 6.11 8.73 5.64
N GLU A 155 6.78 8.67 6.78
CA GLU A 155 7.51 7.50 7.28
C GLU A 155 6.84 7.02 8.58
N SER A 156 6.53 5.73 8.69
CA SER A 156 6.16 5.16 10.00
C SER A 156 6.76 3.76 10.15
N SER A 157 7.39 3.53 11.31
CA SER A 157 7.94 2.24 11.72
C SER A 157 6.90 1.49 12.55
N ARG A 158 6.54 0.25 12.19
CA ARG A 158 5.78 -0.65 13.07
C ARG A 158 6.69 -1.74 13.62
N GLN A 159 6.85 -1.77 14.95
CA GLN A 159 7.64 -2.78 15.66
C GLN A 159 6.80 -4.04 15.88
N SER A 160 6.85 -4.98 14.93
CA SER A 160 6.50 -6.38 15.18
C SER A 160 7.00 -7.23 14.00
N LEU A 161 8.14 -7.90 14.22
CA LEU A 161 8.83 -8.90 13.35
C LEU A 161 9.84 -8.41 12.30
N GLY A 162 10.08 -7.12 12.19
CA GLY A 162 11.15 -6.54 11.36
C GLY A 162 10.95 -5.03 11.28
N VAL A 163 12.02 -4.26 11.11
CA VAL A 163 11.89 -2.82 10.84
C VAL A 163 11.61 -2.67 9.36
N TYR A 164 10.35 -2.38 9.00
CA TYR A 164 9.95 -2.13 7.62
C TYR A 164 9.74 -0.63 7.43
N HIS A 165 10.33 -0.08 6.38
CA HIS A 165 10.00 1.27 5.93
C HIS A 165 9.03 1.18 4.77
N SER A 166 7.94 1.92 4.88
CA SER A 166 6.99 2.09 3.81
C SER A 166 6.76 3.58 3.60
N TYR A 167 6.96 4.02 2.37
CA TYR A 167 6.76 5.41 1.95
C TYR A 167 5.52 5.45 1.06
N SER A 168 4.59 6.36 1.37
CA SER A 168 3.47 6.66 0.48
C SER A 168 3.49 8.14 0.13
N VAL A 169 3.54 8.44 -1.17
CA VAL A 169 3.47 9.82 -1.69
C VAL A 169 2.04 10.09 -2.12
N GLY A 170 1.39 11.10 -1.52
CA GLY A 170 -0.02 11.42 -1.75
C GLY A 170 -0.33 12.33 -2.94
N SER A 171 0.66 12.72 -3.74
CA SER A 171 0.46 13.59 -4.91
C SER A 171 1.60 13.41 -5.91
N LEU A 172 1.42 12.55 -6.91
CA LEU A 172 2.19 12.66 -8.16
C LEU A 172 1.38 13.54 -9.11
N VAL A 173 1.81 14.80 -9.25
CA VAL A 173 1.37 15.63 -10.37
C VAL A 173 2.32 15.31 -11.52
N PHE A 174 1.86 14.50 -12.49
CA PHE A 174 2.51 14.45 -13.79
C PHE A 174 2.07 15.72 -14.53
N MET A 175 2.96 16.72 -14.62
CA MET A 175 2.80 17.82 -15.58
C MET A 175 3.18 17.33 -16.99
#